data_AF-A0AAD5XPV7-F1
#
_entry.id   AF-A0AAD5XPV7-F1
#
_cell.length_a   1.000
_cell.length_b   1.000
_cell.length_c   1.000
_cell.angle_alpha   90.00
_cell.angle_beta   90.00
_cell.angle_gamma   90.00
#
_symmetry.space_group_name_H-M   'P 1'
#
loop_
_entity.id
_entity.type
_entity.pdbx_description
1 polymer ?
#
loop_
_entity_poly.entity_id
_entity_poly.type
_entity_poly.pdbx_seq_one_letter_code
_entity_poly.pdbx_strand_id
1 'polypeptide(L)'
;MSDAMASKSKRKQGNEQAVMACQACKRTIGLATADDPSQASTQRNYMGHDTQNAHHAGNRSNAVNLDIESVCVPCYAKYGFCSECGGGGTYRTGKYRPRELFQAGRRTCSLSHVRVGRSHPVRYTFEAWDLDRMDPNLRNLRAEQVAHYFVETATKIVACAQVMEFTVGVKTWEDVQRRRVGSREEIMALIDGTCHSEADGNPPPRRYLGVAWMPVPGPRSKRAETAANNAAAANLSSATPPSSHNNSSSSSSNLPAPTHTIAAILTARYDESTGILEHSYSTCTNNTPKGPALALFQSLWQILPSTPQWVYYLSRKQHGLSPKFARQNGIKFRTVAEWRKRGKQITSNMFAKSLLRAEVRDQFEAFVADESDVRSALDGLAAQSAPRDRDSADDS
;
A
#
# COMPACT_ATOMS: atom_id res chain seq x y z
N MET A 1 20.04 44.38 33.67
CA MET A 1 18.82 43.73 34.18
C MET A 1 18.04 43.31 32.93
N SER A 2 18.04 42.07 32.47
CA SER A 2 17.76 40.84 33.21
C SER A 2 18.30 39.63 32.41
N ASP A 3 19.14 38.82 33.05
CA ASP A 3 19.66 37.55 32.54
C ASP A 3 18.62 36.44 32.71
N ALA A 4 18.15 35.88 31.58
CA ALA A 4 17.27 34.71 31.57
C ALA A 4 18.10 33.43 31.40
N MET A 5 18.28 32.69 32.50
CA MET A 5 18.98 31.41 32.52
C MET A 5 18.19 30.31 31.79
N ALA A 6 18.75 29.80 30.70
CA ALA A 6 18.26 28.62 29.99
C ALA A 6 18.66 27.33 30.74
N SER A 7 17.73 26.75 31.49
CA SER A 7 17.92 25.46 32.15
C SER A 7 17.95 24.31 31.13
N LYS A 8 19.14 23.76 30.87
CA LYS A 8 19.32 22.56 30.04
C LYS A 8 18.80 21.32 30.79
N SER A 9 17.61 20.86 30.43
CA SER A 9 17.02 19.60 30.92
C SER A 9 17.89 18.40 30.50
N LYS A 10 18.55 17.76 31.48
CA LYS A 10 19.20 16.44 31.32
C LYS A 10 18.11 15.40 31.05
N ARG A 11 17.90 15.05 29.77
CA ARG A 11 17.03 13.94 29.38
C ARG A 11 17.66 12.65 29.90
N LYS A 12 17.02 12.01 30.88
CA LYS A 12 17.41 10.72 31.45
C LYS A 12 17.44 9.70 30.31
N GLN A 13 18.63 9.22 29.93
CA GLN A 13 18.79 8.09 29.01
C GLN A 13 18.21 6.86 29.72
N GLY A 14 16.94 6.57 29.46
CA GLY A 14 16.31 5.33 29.87
C GLY A 14 17.00 4.17 29.16
N ASN A 15 17.12 3.05 29.86
CA ASN A 15 17.64 1.79 29.34
C ASN A 15 16.69 1.30 28.23
N GLU A 16 16.90 1.73 26.98
CA GLU A 16 16.11 1.28 25.84
C GLU A 16 16.45 -0.18 25.56
N GLN A 17 15.62 -1.08 26.07
CA GLN A 17 15.67 -2.49 25.72
C GLN A 17 15.48 -2.62 24.20
N ALA A 18 16.39 -3.32 23.53
CA ALA A 18 16.29 -3.56 22.11
C ALA A 18 15.14 -4.56 21.84
N VAL A 19 14.01 -4.03 21.36
CA VAL A 19 12.85 -4.82 21.00
C VAL A 19 13.09 -5.51 19.66
N MET A 20 13.06 -6.84 19.63
CA MET A 20 13.09 -7.61 18.38
C MET A 20 11.67 -7.72 17.81
N ALA A 21 11.49 -7.29 16.55
CA ALA A 21 10.20 -7.35 15.87
C ALA A 21 10.29 -8.18 14.58
N CYS A 22 9.28 -9.01 14.35
CA CYS A 22 9.14 -9.80 13.13
C CYS A 22 9.13 -8.89 11.89
N GLN A 23 10.05 -9.10 10.95
CA GLN A 23 10.15 -8.26 9.75
C GLN A 23 8.92 -8.34 8.84
N ALA A 24 8.17 -9.45 8.88
CA ALA A 24 6.96 -9.66 8.08
C ALA A 24 5.72 -8.96 8.68
N CYS A 25 5.34 -9.30 9.92
CA CYS A 25 4.11 -8.80 10.56
C CYS A 25 4.33 -7.62 11.52
N LYS A 26 5.57 -7.21 11.77
CA LYS A 26 5.96 -6.14 12.70
C LYS A 26 5.57 -6.34 14.16
N ARG A 27 5.08 -7.53 14.54
CA ARG A 27 4.83 -7.89 15.95
C ARG A 27 6.16 -8.08 16.68
N THR A 28 6.21 -7.67 17.95
CA THR A 28 7.32 -7.97 18.85
C THR A 28 7.42 -9.48 19.06
N ILE A 29 8.61 -10.03 18.92
CA ILE A 29 8.90 -11.47 19.08
C ILE A 29 9.91 -11.75 20.19
N GLY A 30 10.54 -10.71 20.75
CA GLY A 30 11.44 -10.85 21.89
C GLY A 30 11.99 -9.50 22.35
N LEU A 31 12.59 -9.52 23.53
CA LEU A 31 13.41 -8.43 24.06
C LEU A 31 14.84 -8.96 24.08
N ALA A 32 15.76 -8.28 23.41
CA ALA A 32 17.17 -8.61 23.54
C ALA A 32 17.65 -8.02 24.88
N THR A 33 17.79 -8.89 25.88
CA THR A 33 18.56 -8.56 27.08
C THR A 33 20.02 -8.78 26.74
N ALA A 34 20.84 -7.75 26.92
CA ALA A 34 22.29 -7.93 26.94
C ALA A 34 22.59 -8.59 28.29
N ASP A 35 22.48 -9.91 28.35
CA ASP A 35 22.86 -10.67 29.52
C ASP A 35 24.38 -10.57 29.65
N ASP A 36 24.79 -9.74 30.61
CA ASP A 36 26.15 -9.55 31.11
C ASP A 36 27.16 -8.86 30.16
N PRO A 37 27.56 -7.59 30.43
CA PRO A 37 28.64 -6.92 29.69
C PRO A 37 30.00 -7.64 29.78
N SER A 38 30.16 -8.62 30.68
CA SER A 38 31.40 -9.40 30.83
C SER A 38 31.72 -10.32 29.63
N GLN A 39 30.73 -10.69 28.81
CA GLN A 39 30.97 -11.53 27.62
C GLN A 39 31.24 -10.75 26.33
N ALA A 40 30.93 -9.45 26.30
CA ALA A 40 31.11 -8.61 25.10
C ALA A 40 32.60 -8.30 24.78
N SER A 41 33.53 -8.52 25.70
CA SER A 41 34.96 -8.30 25.49
C SER A 41 35.66 -9.42 24.70
N THR A 42 35.10 -10.64 24.67
CA THR A 42 35.83 -11.80 24.12
C THR A 42 35.62 -12.00 22.62
N GLN A 43 34.60 -11.40 22.00
CA GLN A 43 34.32 -11.54 20.57
C GLN A 43 34.93 -10.46 19.65
N ARG A 44 35.60 -9.41 20.18
CA ARG A 44 36.22 -8.37 19.34
C ARG A 44 37.50 -8.80 18.61
N ASN A 45 38.07 -9.95 18.94
CA ASN A 45 39.35 -10.38 18.38
C ASN A 45 39.25 -11.27 17.13
N TYR A 46 38.05 -11.44 16.55
CA TYR A 46 37.85 -12.35 15.41
C TYR A 46 37.20 -11.70 14.18
N MET A 47 37.47 -10.43 13.88
CA MET A 47 37.33 -9.87 12.52
C MET A 47 38.37 -8.77 12.31
N GLY A 48 39.58 -9.18 11.91
CA GLY A 48 40.56 -8.27 11.33
C GLY A 48 40.19 -7.98 9.87
N HIS A 49 39.82 -6.73 9.56
CA HIS A 49 40.56 -5.83 8.66
C HIS A 49 39.71 -4.62 8.24
N ASP A 50 40.38 -3.47 8.26
CA ASP A 50 40.16 -2.23 7.51
C ASP A 50 38.91 -1.37 7.80
N THR A 51 39.02 -0.51 8.83
CA THR A 51 38.52 0.88 8.73
C THR A 51 39.40 1.86 9.51
N GLN A 52 40.39 2.46 8.83
CA GLN A 52 40.99 3.73 9.24
C GLN A 52 40.04 4.87 8.85
N ASN A 53 39.04 5.18 9.68
CA ASN A 53 38.27 6.43 9.59
C ASN A 53 37.44 6.70 10.87
N ALA A 54 38.09 6.64 12.03
CA ALA A 54 37.44 6.78 13.33
C ALA A 54 37.95 8.02 14.09
N HIS A 55 37.57 9.24 13.67
CA HIS A 55 37.85 10.46 14.45
C HIS A 55 36.64 11.34 14.81
N HIS A 56 35.40 10.90 14.56
CA HIS A 56 34.20 11.64 14.99
C HIS A 56 33.12 10.81 15.74
N ALA A 57 33.53 9.74 16.45
CA ALA A 57 32.62 8.90 17.24
C ALA A 57 32.54 9.36 18.71
N GLY A 58 31.78 10.43 18.97
CA GLY A 58 31.34 10.78 20.33
C GLY A 58 30.35 9.75 20.86
N ASN A 59 30.84 8.83 21.69
CA ASN A 59 30.16 8.10 22.77
C ASN A 59 28.67 7.75 22.56
N ARG A 60 28.36 7.02 21.48
CA ARG A 60 27.11 6.26 21.38
C ARG A 60 27.38 4.87 21.92
N SER A 61 26.57 4.45 22.89
CA SER A 61 26.46 3.06 23.35
C SER A 61 26.65 2.09 22.18
N ASN A 62 27.67 1.24 22.26
CA ASN A 62 28.00 0.16 21.32
C ASN A 62 26.89 -0.92 21.34
N ALA A 63 25.68 -0.56 20.94
CA ALA A 63 24.67 -1.54 20.60
C ALA A 63 25.20 -2.27 19.36
N VAL A 64 25.56 -3.54 19.54
CA VAL A 64 25.91 -4.41 18.42
C VAL A 64 24.70 -4.42 17.50
N ASN A 65 24.83 -3.77 16.34
CA ASN A 65 23.77 -3.70 15.35
C ASN A 65 23.75 -5.05 14.62
N LEU A 66 23.16 -6.05 15.27
CA LEU A 66 22.94 -7.35 14.68
C LEU A 66 21.83 -7.19 13.64
N ASP A 67 22.22 -7.08 12.37
CA ASP A 67 21.33 -7.10 11.21
C ASP A 67 20.78 -8.53 11.01
N ILE A 68 20.05 -9.04 12.01
CA ILE A 68 19.39 -10.34 11.96
C ILE A 68 17.98 -10.14 11.40
N GLU A 69 17.72 -10.81 10.28
CA GLU A 69 16.37 -10.91 9.71
C GLU A 69 15.51 -11.81 10.61
N SER A 70 14.82 -11.20 11.57
CA SER A 70 13.99 -11.94 12.52
C SER A 70 12.54 -12.05 12.03
N VAL A 71 12.01 -13.28 12.00
CA VAL A 71 10.65 -13.59 11.53
C VAL A 71 10.02 -14.60 12.50
N CYS A 72 8.78 -14.35 12.95
CA CYS A 72 8.10 -15.32 13.80
C CYS A 72 7.76 -16.60 13.02
N VAL A 73 7.70 -17.74 13.72
CA VAL A 73 7.41 -19.06 13.14
C VAL A 73 6.15 -19.05 12.24
N PRO A 74 5.00 -18.45 12.64
CA PRO A 74 3.83 -18.39 11.77
C PRO A 74 4.08 -17.62 10.46
N CYS A 75 4.80 -16.50 10.52
CA CYS A 75 5.13 -15.72 9.33
C CYS A 75 6.12 -16.43 8.42
N TYR A 76 7.06 -17.19 8.99
CA TYR A 76 8.01 -17.96 8.21
C TYR A 76 7.31 -19.07 7.42
N ALA A 77 6.33 -19.75 8.02
CA ALA A 77 5.53 -20.76 7.34
C ALA A 77 4.67 -20.16 6.21
N LYS A 78 4.13 -18.95 6.41
CA LYS A 78 3.15 -18.32 5.50
C LYS A 78 3.76 -17.45 4.40
N TYR A 79 4.91 -16.84 4.64
CA TYR A 79 5.48 -15.81 3.77
C TYR A 79 6.88 -16.16 3.27
N GLY A 80 7.16 -15.77 2.02
CA GLY A 80 8.49 -15.73 1.44
C GLY A 80 8.98 -14.29 1.29
N PHE A 81 10.29 -14.07 1.44
CA PHE A 81 10.90 -12.76 1.20
C PHE A 81 11.23 -12.59 -0.28
N CYS A 82 10.62 -11.61 -0.94
CA CYS A 82 10.93 -11.27 -2.32
C CYS A 82 11.88 -10.08 -2.38
N SER A 83 13.13 -10.32 -2.79
CA SER A 83 14.18 -9.29 -2.92
C SER A 83 13.87 -8.23 -3.98
N GLU A 84 13.08 -8.60 -5.00
CA GLU A 84 12.72 -7.71 -6.10
C GLU A 84 11.53 -6.80 -5.78
N CYS A 85 10.68 -7.19 -4.82
CA CYS A 85 9.57 -6.39 -4.33
C CYS A 85 10.08 -5.28 -3.41
N GLY A 86 10.71 -4.23 -3.95
CA GLY A 86 11.33 -3.18 -3.15
C GLY A 86 11.62 -1.90 -3.92
N GLY A 87 11.58 -0.77 -3.22
CA GLY A 87 11.69 0.58 -3.79
C GLY A 87 13.09 1.02 -4.22
N GLY A 88 13.99 0.10 -4.60
CA GLY A 88 15.30 0.41 -5.16
C GLY A 88 16.25 1.17 -4.22
N GLY A 89 16.08 1.04 -2.91
CA GLY A 89 17.05 1.58 -1.93
C GLY A 89 18.35 0.78 -1.92
N THR A 90 19.42 1.39 -1.42
CA THR A 90 20.77 0.79 -1.29
C THR A 90 20.83 -0.43 -0.38
N TYR A 91 19.85 -0.61 0.51
CA TYR A 91 19.73 -1.76 1.42
C TYR A 91 18.50 -2.60 1.08
N ARG A 92 18.61 -3.93 1.19
CA ARG A 92 17.60 -4.96 0.86
C ARG A 92 16.15 -4.50 1.08
N THR A 93 15.54 -3.88 0.06
CA THR A 93 14.19 -3.29 0.17
C THR A 93 13.05 -4.28 -0.11
N GLY A 94 13.34 -5.58 -0.11
CA GLY A 94 12.37 -6.62 -0.43
C GLY A 94 11.14 -6.60 0.48
N LYS A 95 10.11 -7.34 0.09
CA LYS A 95 8.87 -7.47 0.85
C LYS A 95 8.52 -8.93 1.08
N TYR A 96 7.99 -9.22 2.26
CA TYR A 96 7.37 -10.50 2.56
C TYR A 96 6.02 -10.61 1.84
N ARG A 97 5.85 -11.71 1.10
CA ARG A 97 4.71 -12.05 0.24
C ARG A 97 4.20 -13.46 0.56
N PRO A 98 2.91 -13.77 0.34
CA PRO A 98 2.40 -15.15 0.38
C PRO A 98 3.29 -16.12 -0.41
N ARG A 99 3.55 -17.31 0.13
CA ARG A 99 4.43 -18.30 -0.51
C ARG A 99 3.88 -18.81 -1.85
N GLU A 100 2.57 -18.76 -2.01
CA GLU A 100 1.82 -19.12 -3.21
C GLU A 100 2.17 -18.24 -4.42
N LEU A 101 2.71 -17.04 -4.17
CA LEU A 101 3.24 -16.17 -5.22
C LEU A 101 4.62 -16.59 -5.72
N PHE A 102 5.31 -17.53 -5.07
CA PHE A 102 6.65 -17.96 -5.47
C PHE A 102 6.55 -19.26 -6.25
N GLN A 103 7.15 -19.27 -7.45
CA GLN A 103 7.36 -20.52 -8.18
C GLN A 103 8.39 -21.38 -7.44
N ALA A 104 8.25 -22.70 -7.51
CA ALA A 104 9.18 -23.63 -6.89
C ALA A 104 10.64 -23.30 -7.28
N GLY A 105 11.52 -23.17 -6.28
CA GLY A 105 12.94 -22.82 -6.46
C GLY A 105 13.23 -21.34 -6.75
N ARG A 106 12.23 -20.46 -6.87
CA ARG A 106 12.45 -19.02 -7.11
C ARG A 106 12.40 -18.20 -5.82
N ARG A 107 13.30 -17.21 -5.72
CA ARG A 107 13.35 -16.20 -4.65
C ARG A 107 12.55 -14.93 -4.97
N THR A 108 11.93 -14.87 -6.15
CA THR A 108 11.12 -13.75 -6.60
C THR A 108 9.67 -14.19 -6.77
N CYS A 109 8.74 -13.32 -6.38
CA CYS A 109 7.32 -13.61 -6.52
C CYS A 109 6.85 -13.41 -7.98
N SER A 110 5.64 -13.84 -8.31
CA SER A 110 5.05 -13.71 -9.65
C SER A 110 4.47 -12.32 -9.96
N LEU A 111 4.42 -11.41 -8.97
CA LEU A 111 3.95 -10.03 -9.18
C LEU A 111 4.98 -9.21 -9.98
N SER A 112 4.54 -8.18 -10.73
CA SER A 112 5.49 -7.35 -11.47
C SER A 112 6.38 -6.50 -10.56
N HIS A 113 7.67 -6.45 -10.89
CA HIS A 113 8.72 -5.78 -10.13
C HIS A 113 9.24 -4.51 -10.83
N VAL A 114 8.39 -3.77 -11.54
CA VAL A 114 8.82 -2.53 -12.21
C VAL A 114 9.49 -1.58 -11.22
N ARG A 115 10.79 -1.38 -11.38
CA ARG A 115 11.59 -0.41 -10.60
C ARG A 115 11.67 0.89 -11.38
N VAL A 116 11.05 1.93 -10.85
CA VAL A 116 11.24 3.31 -11.29
C VAL A 116 12.50 3.83 -10.59
N GLY A 117 13.66 3.67 -11.24
CA GLY A 117 14.95 4.08 -10.69
C GLY A 117 15.05 5.59 -10.48
N ARG A 118 15.87 6.03 -9.51
CA ARG A 118 16.15 7.46 -9.25
C ARG A 118 17.06 8.09 -10.32
N SER A 119 17.84 7.28 -11.02
CA SER A 119 18.89 7.70 -11.95
C SER A 119 18.37 8.23 -13.29
N HIS A 120 17.12 7.93 -13.65
CA HIS A 120 16.53 8.40 -14.90
C HIS A 120 15.24 9.16 -14.64
N PRO A 121 15.11 10.43 -15.09
CA PRO A 121 13.85 11.14 -15.06
C PRO A 121 12.86 10.36 -15.93
N VAL A 122 11.93 9.67 -15.29
CA VAL A 122 10.88 8.95 -16.00
C VAL A 122 9.99 10.00 -16.68
N ARG A 123 10.00 9.98 -18.02
CA ARG A 123 9.09 10.79 -18.81
C ARG A 123 7.71 10.15 -18.73
N TYR A 124 6.81 10.83 -18.05
CA TYR A 124 5.42 10.44 -18.02
C TYR A 124 4.67 11.13 -19.15
N THR A 125 3.78 10.40 -19.82
CA THR A 125 2.74 11.01 -20.65
C THR A 125 1.41 10.88 -19.92
N PHE A 126 0.55 11.87 -20.08
CA PHE A 126 -0.69 12.00 -19.32
C PHE A 126 -1.85 12.07 -20.29
N GLU A 127 -2.83 11.22 -20.07
CA GLU A 127 -4.08 11.21 -20.82
C GLU A 127 -5.22 11.39 -19.82
N ALA A 128 -6.20 12.21 -20.17
CA ALA A 128 -7.43 12.36 -19.42
C ALA A 128 -8.61 12.15 -20.37
N TRP A 129 -9.61 11.44 -19.88
CA TRP A 129 -10.73 10.99 -20.68
C TRP A 129 -12.04 11.31 -20.00
N ASP A 130 -12.99 11.76 -20.81
CA ASP A 130 -14.40 11.90 -20.46
C ASP A 130 -15.10 10.58 -20.81
N LEU A 131 -15.40 9.76 -19.81
CA LEU A 131 -15.90 8.40 -20.01
C LEU A 131 -17.33 8.37 -20.58
N ASP A 132 -18.07 9.47 -20.43
CA ASP A 132 -19.43 9.61 -20.95
C ASP A 132 -19.44 9.99 -22.44
N ARG A 133 -18.37 10.63 -22.92
CA ARG A 133 -18.21 11.02 -24.34
C ARG A 133 -17.31 10.09 -25.15
N MET A 134 -16.66 9.14 -24.50
CA MET A 134 -15.77 8.19 -25.17
C MET A 134 -16.56 7.16 -25.99
N ASP A 135 -16.03 6.82 -27.16
CA ASP A 135 -16.53 5.67 -27.95
C ASP A 135 -16.60 4.40 -27.08
N PRO A 136 -17.72 3.66 -27.08
CA PRO A 136 -17.88 2.50 -26.21
C PRO A 136 -16.81 1.41 -26.40
N ASN A 137 -16.35 1.17 -27.63
CA ASN A 137 -15.32 0.15 -27.89
C ASN A 137 -13.97 0.59 -27.34
N LEU A 138 -13.59 1.85 -27.57
CA LEU A 138 -12.39 2.42 -27.00
C LEU A 138 -12.45 2.45 -25.47
N ARG A 139 -13.62 2.79 -24.89
CA ARG A 139 -13.84 2.78 -23.44
C ARG A 139 -13.61 1.40 -22.86
N ASN A 140 -14.18 0.35 -23.45
CA ASN A 140 -14.00 -1.02 -22.99
C ASN A 140 -12.52 -1.46 -23.06
N LEU A 141 -11.83 -1.13 -24.15
CA LEU A 141 -10.40 -1.42 -24.30
C LEU A 141 -9.56 -0.73 -23.21
N ARG A 142 -9.84 0.56 -22.94
CA ARG A 142 -9.14 1.31 -21.89
C ARG A 142 -9.50 0.82 -20.49
N ALA A 143 -10.76 0.47 -20.27
CA ALA A 143 -11.25 -0.09 -19.02
C ALA A 143 -10.49 -1.37 -18.65
N GLU A 144 -10.28 -2.27 -19.62
CA GLU A 144 -9.52 -3.51 -19.39
C GLU A 144 -8.05 -3.24 -19.04
N GLN A 145 -7.39 -2.31 -19.73
CA GLN A 145 -6.00 -1.92 -19.43
C GLN A 145 -5.88 -1.36 -18.01
N VAL A 146 -6.80 -0.46 -17.64
CA VAL A 146 -6.84 0.18 -16.33
C VAL A 146 -7.20 -0.83 -15.24
N ALA A 147 -8.16 -1.72 -15.48
CA ALA A 147 -8.56 -2.76 -14.56
C ALA A 147 -7.42 -3.74 -14.30
N HIS A 148 -6.70 -4.19 -15.34
CA HIS A 148 -5.53 -5.04 -15.17
C HIS A 148 -4.48 -4.37 -14.26
N TYR A 149 -4.10 -3.12 -14.57
CA TYR A 149 -3.14 -2.36 -13.77
C TYR A 149 -3.61 -2.17 -12.32
N PHE A 150 -4.88 -1.83 -12.13
CA PHE A 150 -5.48 -1.59 -10.83
C PHE A 150 -5.46 -2.84 -9.96
N VAL A 151 -5.91 -3.96 -10.52
CA VAL A 151 -5.96 -5.28 -9.86
C VAL A 151 -4.55 -5.71 -9.47
N GLU A 152 -3.58 -5.54 -10.36
CA GLU A 152 -2.19 -5.91 -10.08
C GLU A 152 -1.60 -5.05 -8.94
N THR A 153 -1.86 -3.74 -8.97
CA THR A 153 -1.39 -2.80 -7.93
C THR A 153 -2.06 -3.05 -6.58
N ALA A 154 -3.38 -3.30 -6.58
CA ALA A 154 -4.13 -3.68 -5.38
C ALA A 154 -3.58 -4.98 -4.80
N THR A 155 -3.35 -6.00 -5.63
CA THR A 155 -2.75 -7.28 -5.20
C THR A 155 -1.38 -7.06 -4.59
N LYS A 156 -0.52 -6.21 -5.17
CA LYS A 156 0.80 -5.87 -4.58
C LYS A 156 0.70 -5.19 -3.22
N ILE A 157 -0.37 -4.48 -2.91
CA ILE A 157 -0.56 -3.85 -1.60
C ILE A 157 -1.09 -4.90 -0.63
N VAL A 158 -2.18 -5.57 -1.00
CA VAL A 158 -2.91 -6.53 -0.17
C VAL A 158 -2.07 -7.76 0.15
N ALA A 159 -1.32 -8.29 -0.81
CA ALA A 159 -0.41 -9.44 -0.62
C ALA A 159 0.89 -9.08 0.11
N CYS A 160 0.94 -7.99 0.88
CA CYS A 160 2.06 -7.69 1.76
C CYS A 160 1.77 -8.29 3.12
N ALA A 161 2.73 -9.04 3.70
CA ALA A 161 2.54 -9.68 5.01
C ALA A 161 2.00 -8.70 6.06
N GLN A 162 2.57 -7.49 6.14
CA GLN A 162 2.06 -6.45 7.04
C GLN A 162 0.57 -6.15 6.78
N VAL A 163 0.16 -5.96 5.52
CA VAL A 163 -1.23 -5.64 5.20
C VAL A 163 -2.16 -6.80 5.54
N MET A 164 -1.80 -8.04 5.20
CA MET A 164 -2.61 -9.21 5.53
C MET A 164 -2.78 -9.40 7.04
N GLU A 165 -1.70 -9.22 7.80
CA GLU A 165 -1.73 -9.43 9.24
C GLU A 165 -2.55 -8.35 9.97
N PHE A 166 -2.64 -7.13 9.44
CA PHE A 166 -3.39 -6.02 10.05
C PHE A 166 -4.78 -5.75 9.43
N THR A 167 -5.08 -6.29 8.25
CA THR A 167 -6.39 -6.09 7.60
C THR A 167 -7.34 -7.22 8.02
N VAL A 168 -8.55 -6.85 8.45
CA VAL A 168 -9.64 -7.81 8.75
C VAL A 168 -10.12 -8.41 7.41
N GLY A 169 -10.41 -9.71 7.38
CA GLY A 169 -10.87 -10.40 6.17
C GLY A 169 -9.79 -10.72 5.12
N VAL A 170 -8.51 -10.37 5.35
CA VAL A 170 -7.41 -10.66 4.41
C VAL A 170 -6.29 -11.44 5.09
N LYS A 171 -6.60 -12.64 5.59
CA LYS A 171 -5.63 -13.45 6.34
C LYS A 171 -4.98 -14.51 5.47
N THR A 172 -5.63 -15.07 4.47
CA THR A 172 -5.07 -16.14 3.64
C THR A 172 -4.80 -15.69 2.21
N TRP A 173 -4.19 -16.57 1.41
CA TRP A 173 -3.99 -16.29 -0.02
C TRP A 173 -5.32 -16.26 -0.79
N GLU A 174 -6.27 -17.10 -0.38
CA GLU A 174 -7.63 -17.15 -0.92
C GLU A 174 -8.35 -15.81 -0.70
N ASP A 175 -8.19 -15.20 0.48
CA ASP A 175 -8.73 -13.86 0.74
C ASP A 175 -8.11 -12.80 -0.19
N VAL A 176 -6.81 -12.90 -0.46
CA VAL A 176 -6.14 -12.01 -1.44
C VAL A 176 -6.72 -12.21 -2.84
N GLN A 177 -7.00 -13.46 -3.26
CA GLN A 177 -7.64 -13.74 -4.54
C GLN A 177 -9.08 -13.21 -4.58
N ARG A 178 -9.87 -13.38 -3.53
CA ARG A 178 -11.22 -12.82 -3.40
C ARG A 178 -11.18 -11.29 -3.55
N ARG A 179 -10.26 -10.63 -2.84
CA ARG A 179 -10.06 -9.18 -2.93
C ARG A 179 -9.61 -8.74 -4.33
N ARG A 180 -8.82 -9.56 -5.03
CA ARG A 180 -8.37 -9.31 -6.40
C ARG A 180 -9.56 -9.26 -7.37
N VAL A 181 -10.51 -10.20 -7.25
CA VAL A 181 -11.76 -10.21 -8.04
C VAL A 181 -12.61 -8.97 -7.70
N GLY A 182 -12.85 -8.70 -6.43
CA GLY A 182 -13.60 -7.51 -6.02
C GLY A 182 -12.95 -6.19 -6.45
N SER A 183 -11.61 -6.12 -6.51
CA SER A 183 -10.89 -4.94 -7.01
C SER A 183 -11.19 -4.69 -8.49
N ARG A 184 -11.37 -5.75 -9.27
CA ARG A 184 -11.72 -5.67 -10.69
C ARG A 184 -13.15 -5.17 -10.86
N GLU A 185 -14.09 -5.74 -10.13
CA GLU A 185 -15.50 -5.33 -10.16
C GLU A 185 -15.66 -3.87 -9.73
N GLU A 186 -14.97 -3.43 -8.68
CA GLU A 186 -14.99 -2.05 -8.19
C GLU A 186 -14.53 -1.04 -9.27
N ILE A 187 -13.39 -1.31 -9.93
CA ILE A 187 -12.88 -0.38 -10.94
C ILE A 187 -13.72 -0.41 -12.21
N MET A 188 -14.22 -1.57 -12.62
CA MET A 188 -15.14 -1.67 -13.77
C MET A 188 -16.45 -0.95 -13.49
N ALA A 189 -17.07 -1.16 -12.32
CA ALA A 189 -18.30 -0.48 -11.94
C ALA A 189 -18.14 1.05 -11.88
N LEU A 190 -16.95 1.53 -11.47
CA LEU A 190 -16.62 2.94 -11.53
C LEU A 190 -16.55 3.46 -12.97
N ILE A 191 -15.87 2.73 -13.86
CA ILE A 191 -15.70 3.14 -15.25
C ILE A 191 -17.04 3.06 -15.99
N ASP A 192 -17.82 2.01 -15.76
CA ASP A 192 -19.12 1.75 -16.39
C ASP A 192 -20.26 2.55 -15.76
N GLY A 193 -20.06 3.09 -14.55
CA GLY A 193 -20.99 3.99 -13.88
C GLY A 193 -22.16 3.28 -13.22
N THR A 194 -22.09 1.96 -13.09
CA THR A 194 -23.12 1.11 -12.47
C THR A 194 -23.19 1.24 -10.95
N CYS A 195 -22.26 1.98 -10.33
CA CYS A 195 -22.21 2.16 -8.88
C CYS A 195 -23.21 3.19 -8.31
N HIS A 196 -24.13 3.72 -9.13
CA HIS A 196 -25.11 4.72 -8.70
C HIS A 196 -26.55 4.34 -9.02
N SER A 197 -27.40 4.39 -8.00
CA SER A 197 -28.85 4.39 -8.15
C SER A 197 -29.32 5.79 -8.51
N GLU A 198 -30.16 5.91 -9.52
CA GLU A 198 -30.74 7.16 -10.07
C GLU A 198 -31.72 7.89 -9.12
N ALA A 199 -31.58 7.72 -7.81
CA ALA A 199 -32.65 7.98 -6.84
C ALA A 199 -33.05 9.46 -6.68
N ASP A 200 -32.21 10.42 -7.10
CA ASP A 200 -32.38 11.83 -6.72
C ASP A 200 -32.85 12.75 -7.85
N GLY A 201 -33.19 12.22 -9.04
CA GLY A 201 -33.66 13.02 -10.19
C GLY A 201 -32.65 14.01 -10.79
N ASN A 202 -31.47 14.14 -10.17
CA ASN A 202 -30.35 14.88 -10.72
C ASN A 202 -29.66 14.06 -11.83
N PRO A 203 -29.15 14.72 -12.88
CA PRO A 203 -28.35 14.04 -13.88
C PRO A 203 -27.14 13.38 -13.19
N PRO A 204 -26.75 12.16 -13.62
CA PRO A 204 -25.60 11.50 -13.04
C PRO A 204 -24.35 12.36 -13.25
N PRO A 205 -23.47 12.49 -12.25
CA PRO A 205 -22.25 13.26 -12.41
C PRO A 205 -21.35 12.62 -13.45
N ARG A 206 -20.67 13.48 -14.22
CA ARG A 206 -19.83 13.08 -15.33
C ARG A 206 -18.57 12.39 -14.84
N ARG A 207 -18.13 11.37 -15.57
CA ARG A 207 -17.05 10.49 -15.15
C ARG A 207 -15.80 10.76 -15.97
N TYR A 208 -14.67 10.80 -15.27
CA TYR A 208 -13.39 11.05 -15.88
C TYR A 208 -12.35 10.04 -15.41
N LEU A 209 -11.44 9.71 -16.33
CA LEU A 209 -10.31 8.83 -16.08
C LEU A 209 -9.03 9.48 -16.57
N GLY A 210 -8.12 9.76 -15.66
CA GLY A 210 -6.74 10.13 -15.94
C GLY A 210 -5.83 8.92 -15.88
N VAL A 211 -4.94 8.76 -16.86
CA VAL A 211 -3.93 7.71 -16.90
C VAL A 211 -2.55 8.33 -17.14
N ALA A 212 -1.61 8.01 -16.26
CA ALA A 212 -0.20 8.35 -16.46
C ALA A 212 0.50 7.13 -17.03
N TRP A 213 1.12 7.29 -18.17
CA TRP A 213 1.92 6.27 -18.83
C TRP A 213 3.39 6.53 -18.58
N MET A 214 4.17 5.46 -18.50
CA MET A 214 5.63 5.53 -18.48
C MET A 214 6.19 4.56 -19.52
N PRO A 215 7.34 4.87 -20.15
CA PRO A 215 7.98 3.94 -21.06
C PRO A 215 8.34 2.65 -20.33
N VAL A 216 8.14 1.50 -20.98
CA VAL A 216 8.61 0.23 -20.45
C VAL A 216 10.13 0.24 -20.51
N PRO A 217 10.86 -0.04 -19.39
CA PRO A 217 12.31 -0.11 -19.43
C PRO A 217 12.75 -1.17 -20.42
N GLY A 218 13.36 -0.74 -21.54
CA GLY A 218 13.83 -1.67 -22.55
C GLY A 218 14.94 -2.59 -22.00
N PRO A 219 15.03 -3.85 -22.48
CA PRO A 219 16.04 -4.80 -22.03
C PRO A 219 17.48 -4.29 -22.25
N ARG A 220 17.68 -3.37 -23.20
CA ARG A 220 18.97 -2.75 -23.50
C ARG A 220 19.46 -1.76 -22.44
N SER A 221 18.56 -1.14 -21.66
CA SER A 221 18.97 -0.18 -20.61
C SER A 221 19.79 -0.87 -19.51
N LYS A 222 19.40 -2.09 -19.12
CA LYS A 222 20.15 -2.90 -18.17
C LYS A 222 21.58 -3.18 -18.64
N ARG A 223 21.76 -3.46 -19.94
CA ARG A 223 23.09 -3.75 -20.50
C ARG A 223 23.97 -2.50 -20.60
N ALA A 224 23.39 -1.33 -20.88
CA ALA A 224 24.12 -0.07 -20.88
C ALA A 224 24.51 0.37 -19.46
N GLU A 225 23.65 0.16 -18.46
CA GLU A 225 23.95 0.45 -17.06
C GLU A 225 24.99 -0.53 -16.49
N THR A 226 24.88 -1.83 -16.77
CA THR A 226 25.94 -2.80 -16.44
C THR A 226 27.24 -2.51 -17.18
N ALA A 227 27.20 -2.08 -18.46
CA ALA A 227 28.40 -1.72 -19.19
C ALA A 227 29.05 -0.42 -18.67
N ALA A 228 28.26 0.58 -18.28
CA ALA A 228 28.77 1.80 -17.67
C ALA A 228 29.36 1.54 -16.27
N ASN A 229 28.69 0.73 -15.44
CA ASN A 229 29.18 0.34 -14.13
C ASN A 229 30.39 -0.60 -14.21
N ASN A 230 30.42 -1.51 -15.19
CA ASN A 230 31.58 -2.37 -15.45
C ASN A 230 32.74 -1.60 -16.08
N ALA A 231 32.50 -0.57 -16.90
CA ALA A 231 33.56 0.31 -17.39
C ALA A 231 34.15 1.16 -16.25
N ALA A 232 33.33 1.58 -15.28
CA ALA A 232 33.79 2.24 -14.07
C ALA A 232 34.57 1.29 -13.13
N ALA A 233 34.17 0.02 -13.03
CA ALA A 233 34.82 -0.99 -12.20
C ALA A 233 36.05 -1.64 -12.85
N ALA A 234 36.10 -1.75 -14.18
CA ALA A 234 37.22 -2.32 -14.95
C ALA A 234 38.48 -1.45 -14.91
N ASN A 235 38.37 -0.18 -14.46
CA ASN A 235 39.52 0.64 -14.12
C ASN A 235 40.21 0.22 -12.80
N LEU A 236 39.74 -0.84 -12.11
CA LEU A 236 40.30 -1.26 -10.82
C LEU A 236 40.61 -2.76 -10.66
N SER A 237 40.33 -3.66 -11.61
CA SER A 237 40.74 -5.07 -11.47
C SER A 237 40.76 -5.85 -12.78
N SER A 238 41.89 -6.46 -13.09
CA SER A 238 42.10 -7.44 -14.17
C SER A 238 41.94 -8.87 -13.65
N ALA A 239 40.89 -9.62 -14.05
CA ALA A 239 40.91 -11.08 -14.23
C ALA A 239 39.53 -11.70 -14.61
N THR A 240 39.55 -12.52 -15.68
CA THR A 240 38.79 -13.75 -16.05
C THR A 240 37.24 -13.80 -16.04
N PRO A 241 36.58 -14.29 -17.13
CA PRO A 241 35.11 -14.33 -17.24
C PRO A 241 34.47 -15.69 -16.84
N PRO A 242 33.25 -15.69 -16.24
CA PRO A 242 32.43 -16.90 -16.15
C PRO A 242 31.19 -16.90 -17.08
N SER A 243 30.81 -18.14 -17.41
CA SER A 243 29.71 -18.63 -18.26
C SER A 243 28.32 -18.10 -17.88
N SER A 244 27.52 -17.72 -18.89
CA SER A 244 26.15 -17.21 -18.76
C SER A 244 25.09 -18.26 -19.15
N HIS A 245 24.25 -18.67 -18.20
CA HIS A 245 23.00 -19.40 -18.47
C HIS A 245 21.84 -18.41 -18.69
N ASN A 246 21.29 -18.40 -19.91
CA ASN A 246 20.10 -17.61 -20.26
C ASN A 246 18.83 -18.42 -19.95
N ASN A 247 17.91 -17.80 -19.20
CA ASN A 247 16.62 -18.37 -18.84
C ASN A 247 15.51 -17.59 -19.58
N SER A 248 14.97 -18.20 -20.64
CA SER A 248 13.93 -17.63 -21.50
C SER A 248 12.58 -18.27 -21.14
N SER A 249 11.66 -17.52 -20.53
CA SER A 249 10.26 -17.95 -20.39
C SER A 249 9.45 -17.47 -21.58
N SER A 250 8.91 -18.44 -22.32
CA SER A 250 8.09 -18.35 -23.52
C SER A 250 6.63 -18.08 -23.20
N SER A 251 6.07 -17.04 -23.82
CA SER A 251 4.63 -16.92 -24.07
C SER A 251 4.43 -16.12 -25.35
N SER A 252 4.08 -16.84 -26.41
CA SER A 252 3.86 -16.39 -27.78
C SER A 252 2.52 -15.67 -27.92
N SER A 253 2.56 -14.34 -27.96
CA SER A 253 1.52 -13.53 -28.60
C SER A 253 2.23 -12.61 -29.58
N ASN A 254 1.87 -12.67 -30.86
CA ASN A 254 2.53 -11.90 -31.95
C ASN A 254 2.17 -10.40 -31.94
N LEU A 255 1.61 -9.89 -30.84
CA LEU A 255 1.36 -8.47 -30.69
C LEU A 255 2.66 -7.78 -30.25
N PRO A 256 3.02 -6.63 -30.86
CA PRO A 256 4.16 -5.87 -30.42
C PRO A 256 4.00 -5.55 -28.93
N ALA A 257 5.05 -5.80 -28.14
CA ALA A 257 5.02 -5.54 -26.71
C ALA A 257 4.66 -4.06 -26.47
N PRO A 258 3.81 -3.76 -25.47
CA PRO A 258 3.40 -2.38 -25.22
C PRO A 258 4.64 -1.52 -24.94
N THR A 259 4.77 -0.40 -25.63
CA THR A 259 5.89 0.54 -25.47
C THR A 259 5.82 1.31 -24.16
N HIS A 260 4.62 1.38 -23.57
CA HIS A 260 4.33 2.08 -22.33
C HIS A 260 3.54 1.19 -21.37
N THR A 261 3.72 1.42 -20.07
CA THR A 261 2.93 0.80 -19.01
C THR A 261 2.28 1.89 -18.17
N ILE A 262 1.16 1.56 -17.54
CA ILE A 262 0.47 2.49 -16.65
C ILE A 262 1.32 2.68 -15.39
N ALA A 263 1.55 3.93 -15.00
CA ALA A 263 2.27 4.33 -13.80
C ALA A 263 1.34 4.82 -12.68
N ALA A 264 0.20 5.40 -13.06
CA ALA A 264 -0.83 5.84 -12.13
C ALA A 264 -2.17 5.99 -12.85
N ILE A 265 -3.25 5.89 -12.07
CA ILE A 265 -4.60 6.22 -12.53
C ILE A 265 -5.25 7.20 -11.58
N LEU A 266 -6.10 8.06 -12.13
CA LEU A 266 -6.93 9.00 -11.40
C LEU A 266 -8.36 8.83 -11.89
N THR A 267 -9.29 8.56 -10.99
CA THR A 267 -10.71 8.52 -11.31
C THR A 267 -11.37 9.76 -10.73
N ALA A 268 -12.26 10.39 -11.48
CA ALA A 268 -13.00 11.54 -10.97
C ALA A 268 -14.45 11.54 -11.43
N ARG A 269 -15.28 12.23 -10.63
CA ARG A 269 -16.69 12.48 -10.88
C ARG A 269 -16.95 13.96 -10.74
N TYR A 270 -17.54 14.57 -11.75
CA TYR A 270 -17.86 15.98 -11.76
C TYR A 270 -19.38 16.18 -11.83
N ASP A 271 -19.93 16.74 -10.76
CA ASP A 271 -21.31 17.18 -10.73
C ASP A 271 -21.39 18.63 -11.20
N GLU A 272 -21.85 18.84 -12.44
CA GLU A 272 -21.99 20.17 -13.03
C GLU A 272 -23.01 21.04 -12.27
N SER A 273 -24.04 20.43 -11.67
CA SER A 273 -25.10 21.16 -10.97
C SER A 273 -24.60 21.78 -9.67
N THR A 274 -23.68 21.11 -8.98
CA THR A 274 -23.10 21.58 -7.72
C THR A 274 -21.70 22.17 -7.89
N GLY A 275 -21.07 22.01 -9.06
CA GLY A 275 -19.68 22.37 -9.32
C GLY A 275 -18.69 21.56 -8.46
N ILE A 276 -19.07 20.34 -8.06
CA ILE A 276 -18.28 19.49 -7.17
C ILE A 276 -17.50 18.45 -7.99
N LEU A 277 -16.18 18.42 -7.81
CA LEU A 277 -15.29 17.38 -8.33
C LEU A 277 -14.86 16.43 -7.21
N GLU A 278 -15.29 15.17 -7.27
CA GLU A 278 -14.80 14.09 -6.42
C GLU A 278 -13.73 13.31 -7.16
N HIS A 279 -12.58 13.06 -6.56
CA HIS A 279 -11.56 12.24 -7.21
C HIS A 279 -10.83 11.26 -6.27
N SER A 280 -10.39 10.16 -6.86
CA SER A 280 -9.58 9.12 -6.25
C SER A 280 -8.34 8.86 -7.10
N TYR A 281 -7.26 8.43 -6.45
CA TYR A 281 -5.96 8.28 -7.08
C TYR A 281 -5.30 6.98 -6.65
N SER A 282 -4.71 6.26 -7.59
CA SER A 282 -3.98 5.01 -7.34
C SER A 282 -2.64 5.02 -8.09
N THR A 283 -1.57 4.62 -7.39
CA THR A 283 -0.20 4.54 -7.94
C THR A 283 0.46 3.22 -7.63
N CYS A 284 1.36 2.81 -8.53
CA CYS A 284 2.22 1.65 -8.32
C CYS A 284 3.51 1.99 -7.55
N THR A 285 3.83 3.28 -7.35
CA THR A 285 5.05 3.71 -6.67
C THR A 285 4.75 4.36 -5.32
N ASN A 286 5.45 3.89 -4.29
CA ASN A 286 5.46 4.50 -2.96
C ASN A 286 6.36 5.76 -2.88
N ASN A 287 7.12 6.03 -3.94
CA ASN A 287 8.13 7.09 -3.97
C ASN A 287 7.53 8.36 -4.59
N THR A 288 7.12 9.29 -3.72
CA THR A 288 6.77 10.69 -4.01
C THR A 288 5.70 10.91 -5.10
N PRO A 289 4.41 10.88 -4.73
CA PRO A 289 3.28 11.10 -5.64
C PRO A 289 3.14 12.52 -6.19
N LYS A 290 4.00 13.48 -5.82
CA LYS A 290 3.75 14.90 -6.13
C LYS A 290 3.77 15.22 -7.62
N GLY A 291 4.61 14.54 -8.42
CA GLY A 291 4.72 14.82 -9.86
C GLY A 291 3.54 14.24 -10.65
N PRO A 292 3.43 12.91 -10.77
CA PRO A 292 2.41 12.29 -11.62
C PRO A 292 0.97 12.57 -11.17
N ALA A 293 0.70 12.65 -9.86
CA ALA A 293 -0.65 12.93 -9.38
C ALA A 293 -1.11 14.34 -9.75
N LEU A 294 -0.23 15.33 -9.56
CA LEU A 294 -0.54 16.72 -9.90
C LEU A 294 -0.68 16.91 -11.40
N ALA A 295 0.22 16.31 -12.20
CA ALA A 295 0.15 16.39 -13.65
C ALA A 295 -1.11 15.70 -14.19
N LEU A 296 -1.50 14.54 -13.63
CA LEU A 296 -2.78 13.89 -13.98
C LEU A 296 -3.98 14.77 -13.64
N PHE A 297 -3.96 15.39 -12.46
CA PHE A 297 -5.01 16.31 -12.07
C PHE A 297 -5.08 17.52 -13.02
N GLN A 298 -3.94 18.06 -13.44
CA GLN A 298 -3.87 19.15 -14.43
C GLN A 298 -4.41 18.73 -15.80
N SER A 299 -4.06 17.54 -16.29
CA SER A 299 -4.61 17.01 -17.55
C SER A 299 -6.12 16.83 -17.46
N LEU A 300 -6.63 16.33 -16.32
CA LEU A 300 -8.07 16.24 -16.08
C LEU A 300 -8.73 17.62 -16.02
N TRP A 301 -8.10 18.58 -15.36
CA TRP A 301 -8.62 19.94 -15.25
C TRP A 301 -8.84 20.61 -16.60
N GLN A 302 -7.97 20.34 -17.58
CA GLN A 302 -8.06 20.91 -18.92
C GLN A 302 -9.27 20.42 -19.72
N ILE A 303 -9.83 19.26 -19.36
CA ILE A 303 -10.97 18.67 -20.08
C ILE A 303 -12.30 18.82 -19.31
N LEU A 304 -12.29 19.48 -18.16
CA LEU A 304 -13.52 19.77 -17.42
C LEU A 304 -14.35 20.81 -18.19
N PRO A 305 -15.68 20.66 -18.22
CA PRO A 305 -16.57 21.57 -18.95
C PRO A 305 -16.66 22.95 -18.28
N SER A 306 -16.37 23.02 -16.98
CA SER A 306 -16.32 24.27 -16.21
C SER A 306 -15.35 24.13 -15.03
N THR A 307 -14.92 25.26 -14.49
CA THR A 307 -14.04 25.30 -13.32
C THR A 307 -14.80 24.82 -12.08
N PRO A 308 -14.37 23.74 -11.39
CA PRO A 308 -15.06 23.25 -10.22
C PRO A 308 -14.94 24.26 -9.07
N GLN A 309 -16.05 24.48 -8.39
CA GLN A 309 -16.10 25.32 -7.20
C GLN A 309 -15.47 24.63 -5.99
N TRP A 310 -15.59 23.29 -5.94
CA TRP A 310 -15.11 22.45 -4.85
C TRP A 310 -14.42 21.20 -5.38
N VAL A 311 -13.29 20.86 -4.76
CA VAL A 311 -12.53 19.63 -5.07
C VAL A 311 -12.40 18.80 -3.80
N TYR A 312 -12.86 17.54 -3.87
CA TYR A 312 -12.78 16.57 -2.78
C TYR A 312 -11.85 15.43 -3.12
N TYR A 313 -10.94 15.15 -2.18
CA TYR A 313 -9.97 14.07 -2.30
C TYR A 313 -10.35 12.92 -1.37
N LEU A 314 -10.57 11.72 -1.92
CA LEU A 314 -11.09 10.58 -1.16
C LEU A 314 -10.05 9.78 -0.35
N SER A 315 -8.75 10.12 -0.42
CA SER A 315 -7.69 9.37 0.29
C SER A 315 -7.34 9.97 1.66
N ARG A 316 -7.12 9.09 2.64
CA ARG A 316 -6.77 9.43 4.04
C ARG A 316 -5.39 10.06 4.19
N LYS A 317 -4.47 9.92 3.22
CA LYS A 317 -3.14 10.52 3.26
C LYS A 317 -3.09 11.73 2.33
N GLN A 318 -3.02 12.92 2.92
CA GLN A 318 -2.96 14.22 2.24
C GLN A 318 -1.74 14.30 1.31
N HIS A 319 -1.89 13.89 0.05
CA HIS A 319 -0.82 14.05 -0.94
C HIS A 319 -1.26 14.70 -2.25
N GLY A 320 -2.51 15.16 -2.35
CA GLY A 320 -3.11 15.49 -3.64
C GLY A 320 -2.70 16.82 -4.26
N LEU A 321 -2.90 17.94 -3.57
CA LEU A 321 -2.84 19.26 -4.20
C LEU A 321 -2.13 20.26 -3.30
N SER A 322 -1.17 20.99 -3.86
CA SER A 322 -0.50 22.07 -3.14
C SER A 322 -1.53 23.15 -2.78
N PRO A 323 -1.59 23.64 -1.53
CA PRO A 323 -2.41 24.80 -1.16
C PRO A 323 -2.14 26.04 -2.04
N LYS A 324 -0.99 26.08 -2.72
CA LYS A 324 -0.68 27.11 -3.72
C LYS A 324 -1.51 26.97 -4.99
N PHE A 325 -1.60 25.75 -5.56
CA PHE A 325 -2.40 25.48 -6.76
C PHE A 325 -3.88 25.78 -6.52
N ALA A 326 -4.39 25.38 -5.36
CA ALA A 326 -5.74 25.69 -4.90
C ALA A 326 -6.06 27.19 -4.96
N ARG A 327 -5.22 27.99 -4.29
CA ARG A 327 -5.39 29.44 -4.17
C ARG A 327 -5.27 30.15 -5.51
N GLN A 328 -4.33 29.71 -6.36
CA GLN A 328 -4.14 30.28 -7.70
C GLN A 328 -5.36 30.10 -8.61
N ASN A 329 -6.17 29.07 -8.38
CA ASN A 329 -7.36 28.76 -9.19
C ASN A 329 -8.68 29.06 -8.47
N GLY A 330 -8.66 29.78 -7.33
CA GLY A 330 -9.88 30.11 -6.57
C GLY A 330 -10.61 28.91 -5.95
N ILE A 331 -9.94 27.75 -5.84
CA ILE A 331 -10.56 26.50 -5.41
C ILE A 331 -10.61 26.43 -3.89
N LYS A 332 -11.79 26.14 -3.35
CA LYS A 332 -11.94 25.83 -1.93
C LYS A 332 -11.70 24.33 -1.71
N PHE A 333 -10.59 24.00 -1.04
CA PHE A 333 -10.30 22.63 -0.63
C PHE A 333 -11.02 22.30 0.66
N ARG A 334 -11.60 21.11 0.71
CA ARG A 334 -12.14 20.54 1.94
C ARG A 334 -11.67 19.11 2.11
N THR A 335 -11.35 18.77 3.34
CA THR A 335 -11.08 17.38 3.70
C THR A 335 -12.38 16.58 3.79
N VAL A 336 -12.28 15.26 3.62
CA VAL A 336 -13.38 14.30 3.88
C VAL A 336 -13.99 14.52 5.27
N ALA A 337 -13.19 14.92 6.26
CA ALA A 337 -13.65 15.22 7.62
C ALA A 337 -14.55 16.47 7.70
N GLU A 338 -14.22 17.54 6.97
CA GLU A 338 -15.01 18.77 6.92
C GLU A 338 -16.33 18.60 6.18
N TRP A 339 -16.39 17.68 5.21
CA TRP A 339 -17.64 17.38 4.50
C TRP A 339 -18.58 16.48 5.31
N ARG A 340 -18.04 15.48 6.05
CA ARG A 340 -18.82 14.66 7.01
C ARG A 340 -19.58 15.51 8.04
N LYS A 341 -19.02 16.65 8.46
CA LYS A 341 -19.67 17.58 9.41
C LYS A 341 -20.96 18.19 8.87
N ARG A 342 -21.24 18.14 7.56
CA ARG A 342 -22.45 18.72 6.93
C ARG A 342 -23.62 17.74 6.78
N GLY A 343 -23.58 16.59 7.45
CA GLY A 343 -24.70 15.64 7.45
C GLY A 343 -24.91 14.89 6.12
N LYS A 344 -24.20 15.25 5.04
CA LYS A 344 -24.12 14.39 3.87
C LYS A 344 -23.26 13.17 4.22
N GLN A 345 -23.85 11.97 4.17
CA GLN A 345 -23.09 10.74 4.35
C GLN A 345 -22.07 10.64 3.22
N ILE A 346 -20.78 10.75 3.54
CA ILE A 346 -19.80 10.24 2.58
C ILE A 346 -19.98 8.74 2.61
N THR A 347 -20.10 8.13 1.44
CA THR A 347 -19.62 6.77 1.18
C THR A 347 -18.11 6.73 1.42
N SER A 348 -17.68 7.01 2.65
CA SER A 348 -16.29 7.30 2.93
C SER A 348 -15.50 6.05 2.72
N ASN A 349 -14.64 6.14 1.70
CA ASN A 349 -13.76 5.13 1.16
C ASN A 349 -14.49 4.21 0.17
N MET A 350 -14.38 4.47 -1.14
CA MET A 350 -14.67 3.41 -2.13
C MET A 350 -13.83 2.16 -1.83
N PHE A 351 -12.63 2.33 -1.27
CA PHE A 351 -11.74 1.23 -0.89
C PHE A 351 -11.96 0.63 0.49
N ALA A 352 -12.56 1.34 1.46
CA ALA A 352 -12.85 0.76 2.79
C ALA A 352 -14.33 0.48 3.05
N LYS A 353 -15.29 1.15 2.40
CA LYS A 353 -16.68 0.67 2.44
C LYS A 353 -16.85 -0.63 1.65
N SER A 354 -16.06 -0.93 0.60
CA SER A 354 -16.08 -2.27 0.01
C SER A 354 -15.48 -3.34 0.95
N LEU A 355 -14.36 -3.03 1.62
CA LEU A 355 -13.81 -3.84 2.73
C LEU A 355 -14.78 -3.98 3.93
N LEU A 356 -15.71 -3.04 4.14
CA LEU A 356 -16.58 -2.96 5.34
C LEU A 356 -18.07 -3.29 5.09
N ARG A 357 -18.56 -3.43 3.85
CA ARG A 357 -20.01 -3.62 3.61
C ARG A 357 -20.44 -5.04 3.32
N ALA A 358 -19.60 -5.87 2.70
CA ALA A 358 -19.90 -7.28 2.49
C ALA A 358 -19.29 -8.07 3.65
N GLU A 359 -17.97 -8.04 3.77
CA GLU A 359 -17.26 -8.90 4.74
C GLU A 359 -17.49 -8.49 6.21
N VAL A 360 -17.58 -7.19 6.53
CA VAL A 360 -17.95 -6.76 7.89
C VAL A 360 -19.45 -6.80 8.12
N ARG A 361 -20.31 -6.80 7.09
CA ARG A 361 -21.74 -7.08 7.29
C ARG A 361 -21.94 -8.56 7.59
N ASP A 362 -21.35 -9.44 6.80
CA ASP A 362 -21.46 -10.88 7.01
C ASP A 362 -20.77 -11.31 8.32
N GLN A 363 -19.63 -10.71 8.68
CA GLN A 363 -18.97 -10.94 9.97
C GLN A 363 -19.71 -10.29 11.14
N PHE A 364 -20.35 -9.14 10.96
CA PHE A 364 -21.17 -8.51 11.99
C PHE A 364 -22.50 -9.26 12.17
N GLU A 365 -23.13 -9.72 11.09
CA GLU A 365 -24.33 -10.56 11.13
C GLU A 365 -23.99 -11.93 11.72
N ALA A 366 -22.83 -12.53 11.40
CA ALA A 366 -22.35 -13.75 12.04
C ALA A 366 -21.97 -13.54 13.51
N PHE A 367 -21.34 -12.42 13.87
CA PHE A 367 -21.00 -12.07 15.26
C PHE A 367 -22.26 -11.77 16.08
N VAL A 368 -23.24 -11.06 15.51
CA VAL A 368 -24.54 -10.77 16.15
C VAL A 368 -25.37 -12.05 16.27
N ALA A 369 -25.31 -12.96 15.29
CA ALA A 369 -25.91 -14.28 15.40
C ALA A 369 -25.27 -15.09 16.54
N ASP A 370 -23.93 -15.15 16.60
CA ASP A 370 -23.19 -15.84 17.65
C ASP A 370 -23.44 -15.22 19.04
N GLU A 371 -23.49 -13.89 19.15
CA GLU A 371 -23.82 -13.20 20.40
C GLU A 371 -25.29 -13.42 20.81
N SER A 372 -26.22 -13.53 19.84
CA SER A 372 -27.61 -13.89 20.11
C SER A 372 -27.76 -15.33 20.57
N ASP A 373 -26.97 -16.25 20.02
CA ASP A 373 -26.93 -17.65 20.43
C ASP A 373 -26.33 -17.81 21.83
N VAL A 374 -25.24 -17.08 22.11
CA VAL A 374 -24.63 -17.03 23.45
C VAL A 374 -25.61 -16.42 24.47
N ARG A 375 -26.32 -15.35 24.11
CA ARG A 375 -27.31 -14.72 24.99
C ARG A 375 -28.52 -15.62 25.23
N SER A 376 -29.01 -16.30 24.20
CA SER A 376 -30.10 -17.28 24.29
C SER A 376 -29.70 -18.50 25.14
N ALA A 377 -28.44 -18.96 25.02
CA ALA A 377 -27.89 -20.00 25.89
C ALA A 377 -27.76 -19.56 27.35
N LEU A 378 -27.33 -18.32 27.60
CA LEU A 378 -27.26 -17.75 28.95
C LEU A 378 -28.65 -17.54 29.57
N ASP A 379 -29.62 -17.06 28.79
CA ASP A 379 -31.01 -16.91 29.23
C ASP A 379 -31.66 -18.28 29.50
N GLY A 380 -31.33 -19.30 28.70
CA GLY A 380 -31.74 -20.68 28.94
C GLY A 380 -31.15 -21.28 30.24
N LEU A 381 -29.90 -20.96 30.56
CA LEU A 381 -29.26 -21.33 31.83
C LEU A 381 -29.84 -20.55 33.03
N ALA A 382 -30.20 -19.28 32.84
CA ALA A 382 -30.88 -18.47 33.84
C ALA A 382 -32.30 -19.00 34.16
N ALA A 383 -33.04 -19.44 33.14
CA ALA A 383 -34.36 -20.05 33.31
C ALA A 383 -34.29 -21.41 34.05
N GLN A 384 -33.21 -22.18 33.87
CA GLN A 384 -33.00 -23.45 34.57
C GLN A 384 -32.55 -23.28 36.03
N SER A 385 -32.03 -22.10 36.38
CA SER A 385 -31.60 -21.77 37.75
C SER A 385 -32.66 -20.99 38.54
N ALA A 386 -33.82 -20.74 37.94
CA ALA A 386 -34.96 -20.21 38.67
C ALA A 386 -35.32 -21.19 39.82
N PRO A 387 -35.45 -20.71 41.06
CA PRO A 387 -35.75 -21.57 42.20
C PRO A 387 -37.10 -22.24 41.92
N ARG A 388 -37.09 -23.57 41.81
CA ARG A 388 -38.33 -24.35 41.88
C ARG A 388 -38.95 -24.02 43.22
N ASP A 389 -40.09 -23.34 43.19
CA ASP A 389 -40.93 -23.13 44.36
C ASP A 389 -41.03 -24.46 45.09
N ARG A 390 -40.41 -24.52 46.27
CA ARG A 390 -40.59 -25.63 47.18
C ARG A 390 -42.04 -25.51 47.62
N ASP A 391 -42.88 -26.36 47.03
CA ASP A 391 -44.23 -26.60 47.47
C ASP A 391 -44.25 -26.64 48.99
N SER A 392 -44.92 -25.63 49.54
CA SER A 392 -45.31 -25.54 50.93
C SER A 392 -46.02 -26.83 51.29
N ALA A 393 -45.42 -27.57 52.22
CA ALA A 393 -46.06 -28.67 52.90
C ALA A 393 -47.36 -28.16 53.54
N ASP A 394 -48.48 -28.71 53.07
CA ASP A 394 -49.76 -28.64 53.77
C ASP A 394 -49.67 -29.49 55.05
N ASP A 395 -50.01 -28.84 56.15
CA ASP A 395 -50.41 -29.43 57.43
C ASP A 395 -51.58 -30.41 57.21
N SER A 396 -51.41 -31.67 57.66
CA SER A 396 -52.43 -32.51 58.32
C SER A 396 -51.81 -33.77 58.88
#